data_AF-A9Z1D0-F1
#
_entry.id   AF-A9Z1D0-F1
#
_cell.length_a   1.000
_cell.length_b   1.000
_cell.length_c   1.000
_cell.angle_alpha   90.00
_cell.angle_beta   90.00
_cell.angle_gamma   90.00
#
_symmetry.space_group_name_H-M   'P 1'
#
loop_
_entity.id
_entity.type
_entity.pdbx_description
1 polymer ?
#
loop_
_entity_poly.entity_id
_entity_poly.type
_entity_poly.pdbx_seq_one_letter_code
_entity_poly.pdbx_strand_id
1 'polypeptide(L)'
;MEGDQMNNSEVQKPLVDEVIYPDIEPGIINRALIESSYLKDVHRGEGRRLHQLEPVVLEKIRTLRLEFNNILRIDHLWILPNLTKLCLNCNKIETIENIDMLTNLKDLNLSFNFIEKIENLDTLVNLEVLSLFNNKIEAIENI
;
A
#
# COMPACT_ATOMS: atom_id res chain seq x y z
N MET A 1 -22.77 -6.01 -67.04
CA MET A 1 -21.44 -5.64 -66.52
C MET A 1 -21.71 -4.57 -65.48
N GLU A 2 -22.20 -4.99 -64.32
CA GLU A 2 -21.43 -5.48 -63.15
C GLU A 2 -21.11 -4.33 -62.19
N GLY A 3 -21.59 -4.47 -60.94
CA GLY A 3 -21.12 -3.81 -59.73
C GLY A 3 -21.58 -2.36 -59.53
N ASP A 4 -21.94 -1.88 -58.34
CA ASP A 4 -21.68 -2.43 -57.03
C ASP A 4 -22.81 -2.17 -56.04
N GLN A 5 -22.93 -3.15 -55.16
CA GLN A 5 -23.85 -3.25 -54.04
C GLN A 5 -23.51 -2.21 -52.96
N MET A 6 -24.55 -1.81 -52.22
CA MET A 6 -24.40 -1.25 -50.89
C MET A 6 -23.47 -2.12 -50.05
N ASN A 7 -22.49 -1.51 -49.38
CA ASN A 7 -22.11 -2.01 -48.07
C ASN A 7 -21.98 -0.86 -47.09
N ASN A 8 -23.06 -0.72 -46.33
CA ASN A 8 -23.16 0.02 -45.10
C ASN A 8 -22.21 -0.64 -44.08
N SER A 9 -21.06 -0.02 -43.81
CA SER A 9 -20.28 -0.33 -42.63
C SER A 9 -19.89 0.97 -41.96
N GLU A 10 -20.88 1.54 -41.28
CA GLU A 10 -20.62 2.23 -40.03
C GLU A 10 -19.71 1.31 -39.22
N VAL A 11 -18.44 1.69 -39.10
CA VAL A 11 -17.55 1.06 -38.13
C VAL A 11 -18.12 1.43 -36.77
N GLN A 12 -19.01 0.59 -36.25
CA GLN A 12 -19.30 0.55 -34.83
C GLN A 12 -17.96 0.32 -34.14
N LYS A 13 -17.37 1.41 -33.64
CA LYS A 13 -16.36 1.33 -32.60
C LYS A 13 -16.96 0.42 -31.53
N PRO A 14 -16.25 -0.60 -31.06
CA PRO A 14 -16.76 -1.41 -29.97
C PRO A 14 -17.04 -0.47 -28.80
N LEU A 15 -18.30 -0.44 -28.37
CA LEU A 15 -18.72 0.02 -27.05
C LEU A 15 -18.15 -0.97 -26.04
N VAL A 16 -16.82 -0.99 -25.88
CA VAL A 16 -16.29 -1.28 -24.56
C VAL A 16 -16.55 0.00 -23.80
N ASP A 17 -17.64 0.01 -23.04
CA ASP A 17 -17.74 0.89 -21.89
C ASP A 17 -16.40 0.71 -21.17
N GLU A 18 -15.51 1.69 -21.31
CA GLU A 18 -14.40 1.84 -20.39
C GLU A 18 -15.09 1.86 -19.04
N VAL A 19 -14.98 0.75 -18.32
CA VAL A 19 -15.27 0.74 -16.90
C VAL A 19 -14.22 1.68 -16.34
N ILE A 20 -14.57 2.97 -16.33
CA ILE A 20 -13.84 3.98 -15.60
C ILE A 20 -14.06 3.55 -14.16
N TYR A 21 -13.12 2.75 -13.66
CA TYR A 21 -12.96 2.60 -12.23
C TYR A 21 -12.80 4.03 -11.73
N PRO A 22 -13.73 4.55 -10.92
CA PRO A 22 -13.56 5.87 -10.38
C PRO A 22 -12.19 5.89 -9.72
N ASP A 23 -11.34 6.85 -10.08
CA ASP A 23 -10.03 7.02 -9.48
C ASP A 23 -10.22 7.06 -7.97
N ILE A 24 -9.95 5.95 -7.29
CA ILE A 24 -9.91 5.94 -5.84
C ILE A 24 -8.71 6.82 -5.53
N GLU A 25 -8.97 7.99 -4.94
CA GLU A 25 -7.91 8.90 -4.51
C GLU A 25 -6.95 8.11 -3.63
N PRO A 26 -5.64 8.18 -3.90
CA PRO A 26 -4.70 7.41 -3.14
C PRO A 26 -4.61 7.94 -1.71
N GLY A 27 -4.56 7.00 -0.76
CA GLY A 27 -4.76 7.26 0.65
C GLY A 27 -3.50 7.72 1.38
N ILE A 28 -3.71 8.35 2.53
CA ILE A 28 -2.67 8.64 3.52
C ILE A 28 -2.86 7.65 4.68
N ILE A 29 -1.77 7.07 5.19
CA ILE A 29 -1.86 6.24 6.38
C ILE A 29 -2.38 7.10 7.54
N ASN A 30 -3.46 6.65 8.15
CA ASN A 30 -4.07 7.31 9.30
C ASN A 30 -4.50 6.26 10.33
N ARG A 31 -4.92 6.72 11.51
CA ARG A 31 -5.39 5.86 12.60
C ARG A 31 -6.48 4.88 12.15
N ALA A 32 -7.46 5.33 11.39
CA ALA A 32 -8.58 4.48 10.96
C ALA A 32 -8.13 3.37 10.00
N LEU A 33 -7.19 3.66 9.11
CA LEU A 33 -6.59 2.67 8.23
C LEU A 33 -5.80 1.62 9.03
N ILE A 34 -5.00 2.07 10.00
CA ILE A 34 -4.23 1.18 10.88
C ILE A 34 -5.16 0.25 11.66
N GLU A 35 -6.16 0.81 12.34
CA GLU A 35 -7.10 0.04 13.17
C GLU A 35 -7.92 -0.93 12.32
N SER A 36 -8.43 -0.48 11.17
CA SER A 36 -9.22 -1.35 10.27
C SER A 36 -8.37 -2.46 9.62
N SER A 37 -7.11 -2.19 9.26
CA SER A 37 -6.16 -3.21 8.78
C SER A 37 -5.88 -4.25 9.87
N TYR A 38 -5.53 -3.80 11.08
CA TYR A 38 -5.24 -4.69 12.20
C TYR A 38 -6.42 -5.62 12.52
N LEU A 39 -7.65 -5.08 12.55
CA LEU A 39 -8.85 -5.88 12.80
C LEU A 39 -9.12 -6.88 11.67
N LYS A 40 -8.89 -6.52 10.40
CA LYS A 40 -9.04 -7.46 9.27
C LYS A 40 -8.11 -8.67 9.41
N ASP A 41 -6.87 -8.44 9.87
CA ASP A 41 -5.89 -9.51 10.07
C ASP A 41 -6.26 -10.44 11.22
N VAL A 42 -6.69 -9.89 12.35
CA VAL A 42 -7.13 -10.68 13.51
C VAL A 42 -8.35 -11.53 13.19
N HIS A 43 -9.27 -11.04 12.36
CA HIS A 43 -10.54 -11.71 12.04
C HIS A 43 -10.54 -12.50 10.74
N ARG A 44 -9.36 -12.79 10.15
CA ARG A 44 -9.25 -13.57 8.91
C ARG A 44 -9.72 -15.03 9.04
N GLY A 45 -10.12 -15.49 10.23
CA GLY A 45 -10.56 -16.86 10.52
C GLY A 45 -11.94 -17.04 11.17
N GLU A 46 -12.52 -16.06 11.87
CA GLU A 46 -13.77 -16.25 12.62
C GLU A 46 -14.67 -15.00 12.56
N GLY A 47 -15.98 -15.22 12.55
CA GLY A 47 -17.02 -14.28 12.10
C GLY A 47 -16.84 -12.82 12.54
N ARG A 48 -16.96 -11.90 11.57
CA ARG A 48 -16.92 -10.42 11.68
C ARG A 48 -17.94 -9.79 12.67
N ARG A 49 -18.63 -10.58 13.48
CA ARG A 49 -19.82 -10.18 14.25
C ARG A 49 -19.61 -10.01 15.76
N LEU A 50 -18.48 -10.47 16.35
CA LEU A 50 -18.35 -10.50 17.81
C LEU A 50 -17.33 -9.53 18.43
N HIS A 51 -16.49 -8.84 17.64
CA HIS A 51 -15.40 -8.01 18.16
C HIS A 51 -15.62 -6.50 18.06
N GLN A 52 -16.86 -6.03 17.84
CA GLN A 52 -17.19 -4.59 17.85
C GLN A 52 -17.01 -3.91 19.23
N LEU A 53 -16.45 -4.60 20.23
CA LEU A 53 -16.48 -4.17 21.63
C LEU A 53 -15.11 -4.04 22.30
N GLU A 54 -14.03 -4.58 21.74
CA GLU A 54 -12.70 -4.43 22.36
C GLU A 54 -11.87 -3.34 21.66
N PRO A 55 -11.30 -2.39 22.42
CA PRO A 55 -10.47 -1.34 21.85
C PRO A 55 -9.16 -1.91 21.29
N VAL A 56 -8.71 -1.38 20.16
CA VAL A 56 -7.41 -1.74 19.57
C VAL A 56 -6.29 -1.26 20.51
N VAL A 57 -5.54 -2.21 21.07
CA VAL A 57 -4.38 -1.91 21.92
C VAL A 57 -3.14 -1.76 21.05
N LEU A 58 -2.85 -0.52 20.63
CA LEU A 58 -1.75 -0.20 19.72
C LEU A 58 -0.38 -0.72 20.18
N GLU A 59 -0.13 -0.72 21.49
CA GLU A 59 1.12 -1.22 22.08
C GLU A 59 1.37 -2.71 21.83
N LYS A 60 0.32 -3.49 21.48
CA LYS A 60 0.43 -4.92 21.17
C LYS A 60 0.68 -5.19 19.69
N ILE A 61 0.53 -4.18 18.82
CA ILE A 61 0.74 -4.36 17.38
C ILE A 61 2.24 -4.52 17.13
N ARG A 62 2.61 -5.69 16.58
CA ARG A 62 3.99 -6.01 16.16
C ARG A 62 4.12 -6.07 14.64
N THR A 63 3.02 -6.37 13.95
CA THR A 63 2.97 -6.48 12.50
C THR A 63 1.80 -5.66 11.99
N LEU A 64 2.06 -4.83 10.99
CA LEU A 64 1.04 -4.06 10.29
C LEU A 64 1.11 -4.37 8.79
N ARG A 65 -0.04 -4.76 8.24
CA ARG A 65 -0.22 -5.18 6.86
C ARG A 65 -1.06 -4.18 6.08
N LEU A 66 -0.40 -3.39 5.25
CA LEU A 66 -1.02 -2.34 4.46
C LEU A 66 -0.86 -2.60 2.95
N GLU A 67 -0.69 -3.85 2.55
CA GLU A 67 -0.60 -4.24 1.16
C GLU A 67 -1.90 -3.88 0.41
N PHE A 68 -1.79 -3.40 -0.84
CA PHE A 68 -2.92 -3.11 -1.72
C PHE A 68 -3.94 -2.08 -1.20
N ASN A 69 -3.51 -1.06 -0.46
CA ASN A 69 -4.39 -0.01 0.08
C ASN A 69 -4.35 1.31 -0.71
N ASN A 70 -3.74 1.32 -1.90
CA ASN A 70 -3.62 2.51 -2.75
C ASN A 70 -3.00 3.70 -1.99
N ILE A 71 -2.03 3.44 -1.10
CA ILE A 71 -1.40 4.47 -0.26
C ILE A 71 -0.42 5.29 -1.09
N LEU A 72 -0.52 6.62 -1.03
CA LEU A 72 0.46 7.56 -1.60
C LEU A 72 1.47 8.03 -0.56
N ARG A 73 1.03 8.24 0.69
CA ARG A 73 1.85 8.84 1.74
C ARG A 73 1.83 8.06 3.04
N ILE A 74 3.03 7.95 3.63
CA ILE A 74 3.24 7.35 4.93
C ILE A 74 3.06 8.43 6.00
N ASP A 75 2.23 8.17 6.99
CA ASP A 75 1.93 9.08 8.08
C ASP A 75 1.34 8.31 9.28
N HIS A 76 1.19 8.95 10.44
CA HIS A 76 0.54 8.41 11.63
C HIS A 76 1.11 7.11 12.23
N LEU A 77 2.27 6.63 11.76
CA LEU A 77 2.89 5.39 12.26
C LEU A 77 3.54 5.55 13.65
N TRP A 78 3.76 6.78 14.13
CA TRP A 78 4.30 7.05 15.48
C TRP A 78 3.42 6.48 16.61
N ILE A 79 2.16 6.15 16.34
CA ILE A 79 1.25 5.55 17.33
C ILE A 79 1.56 4.07 17.61
N LEU A 80 2.50 3.47 16.88
CA LEU A 80 2.84 2.04 16.94
C LEU A 80 4.27 1.83 17.49
N PRO A 81 4.53 2.11 18.79
CA PRO A 81 5.89 2.17 19.33
C PRO A 81 6.65 0.83 19.29
N ASN A 82 5.92 -0.29 19.20
CA ASN A 82 6.48 -1.64 19.24
C ASN A 82 6.43 -2.34 17.88
N LEU A 83 6.20 -1.62 16.78
CA LEU A 83 6.09 -2.24 15.46
C LEU A 83 7.44 -2.84 15.05
N THR A 84 7.45 -4.12 14.69
CA THR A 84 8.65 -4.85 14.24
C THR A 84 8.59 -5.23 12.77
N LYS A 85 7.40 -5.27 12.18
CA LYS A 85 7.19 -5.61 10.76
C LYS A 85 6.15 -4.71 10.12
N LEU A 86 6.50 -4.10 8.99
CA LEU A 86 5.65 -3.22 8.22
C LEU A 86 5.61 -3.66 6.75
N CYS A 87 4.44 -4.10 6.29
CA CYS A 87 4.20 -4.44 4.90
C CYS A 87 3.47 -3.29 4.19
N LEU A 88 4.16 -2.59 3.29
CA LEU A 88 3.63 -1.50 2.46
C LEU A 88 3.72 -1.83 0.97
N ASN A 89 3.93 -3.09 0.60
CA ASN A 89 4.08 -3.47 -0.79
C ASN A 89 2.77 -3.31 -1.58
N CYS A 90 2.89 -3.10 -2.90
CA CYS A 90 1.75 -2.90 -3.80
C CYS A 90 0.92 -1.66 -3.43
N ASN A 91 1.59 -0.52 -3.23
CA ASN A 91 0.97 0.78 -3.02
C ASN A 91 1.51 1.77 -4.08
N LYS A 92 1.30 3.07 -3.87
CA LYS A 92 1.74 4.14 -4.78
C LYS A 92 2.72 5.10 -4.09
N ILE A 93 3.51 4.62 -3.13
CA ILE A 93 4.42 5.44 -2.36
C ILE A 93 5.59 5.89 -3.24
N GLU A 94 5.89 7.19 -3.24
CA GLU A 94 6.99 7.78 -4.02
C GLU A 94 8.19 8.16 -3.13
N THR A 95 7.95 8.39 -1.84
CA THR A 95 8.96 8.86 -0.88
C THR A 95 8.88 8.06 0.42
N ILE A 96 10.05 7.67 0.94
CA ILE A 96 10.16 7.10 2.27
C ILE A 96 10.13 8.27 3.26
N GLU A 97 9.05 8.42 4.02
CA GLU A 97 8.85 9.52 4.98
C GLU A 97 8.16 9.03 6.25
N ASN A 98 8.28 9.78 7.35
CA ASN A 98 7.54 9.60 8.60
C ASN A 98 7.62 8.19 9.24
N ILE A 99 8.77 7.52 9.08
CA ILE A 99 9.07 6.23 9.72
C ILE A 99 10.18 6.32 10.75
N ASP A 100 10.71 7.51 10.99
CA ASP A 100 11.88 7.77 11.84
C ASP A 100 11.69 7.32 13.30
N MET A 101 10.44 7.29 13.78
CA MET A 101 10.09 6.81 15.12
C MET A 101 10.05 5.28 15.25
N LEU A 102 10.08 4.52 14.15
CA LEU A 102 9.95 3.06 14.15
C LEU A 102 11.26 2.34 14.46
N THR A 103 11.94 2.77 15.53
CA THR A 103 13.27 2.27 15.92
C THR A 103 13.32 0.77 16.23
N ASN A 104 12.17 0.13 16.51
CA ASN A 104 12.03 -1.31 16.73
C ASN A 104 11.78 -2.13 15.44
N LEU A 105 11.68 -1.47 14.28
CA LEU A 105 11.36 -2.12 13.02
C LEU A 105 12.52 -3.00 12.57
N LYS A 106 12.20 -4.26 12.24
CA LYS A 106 13.13 -5.29 11.77
C LYS A 106 12.91 -5.66 10.31
N ASP A 107 11.67 -5.57 9.85
CA ASP A 107 11.27 -5.96 8.49
C ASP A 107 10.39 -4.87 7.87
N LEU A 108 10.90 -4.25 6.81
CA LEU A 108 10.22 -3.24 6.01
C LEU A 108 10.10 -3.70 4.57
N ASN A 109 8.86 -3.90 4.12
CA ASN A 109 8.58 -4.24 2.72
C ASN A 109 7.91 -3.08 2.00
N LEU A 110 8.65 -2.46 1.08
CA LEU A 110 8.23 -1.35 0.21
C LEU A 110 8.21 -1.77 -1.27
N SER A 111 8.20 -3.07 -1.56
CA SER A 111 8.21 -3.57 -2.95
C SER A 111 6.96 -3.16 -3.73
N PHE A 112 7.05 -3.03 -5.05
CA PHE A 112 5.92 -2.61 -5.91
C PHE A 112 5.33 -1.26 -5.47
N ASN A 113 6.20 -0.26 -5.35
CA ASN A 113 5.86 1.15 -5.16
C ASN A 113 6.54 1.98 -6.25
N PHE A 114 6.59 3.30 -6.11
CA PHE A 114 7.21 4.23 -7.05
C PHE A 114 8.36 5.01 -6.44
N ILE A 115 9.06 4.44 -5.46
CA ILE A 115 10.15 5.09 -4.74
C ILE A 115 11.35 5.30 -5.67
N GLU A 116 11.90 6.51 -5.69
CA GLU A 116 13.04 6.86 -6.56
C GLU A 116 14.38 6.82 -5.82
N LYS A 117 14.39 7.00 -4.50
CA LYS A 117 15.60 7.09 -3.68
C LYS A 117 15.49 6.32 -2.37
N ILE A 118 16.63 5.80 -1.92
CA ILE A 118 16.77 5.20 -0.59
C ILE A 118 17.21 6.31 0.36
N GLU A 119 16.30 6.74 1.23
CA GLU A 119 16.50 7.83 2.18
C GLU A 119 15.62 7.64 3.43
N ASN A 120 15.91 8.41 4.49
CA ASN A 120 15.13 8.44 5.73
C ASN A 120 15.06 7.09 6.49
N LEU A 121 16.13 6.29 6.39
CA LEU A 121 16.25 5.00 7.09
C LEU A 121 17.22 5.04 8.28
N ASP A 122 17.91 6.15 8.52
CA ASP A 122 19.04 6.25 9.47
C ASP A 122 18.66 5.89 10.92
N THR A 123 17.42 6.13 11.31
CA THR A 123 16.94 5.85 12.68
C THR A 123 16.43 4.42 12.86
N LEU A 124 16.28 3.65 11.78
CA LEU A 124 15.82 2.27 11.81
C LEU A 124 16.97 1.32 12.15
N VAL A 125 17.61 1.57 13.30
CA VAL A 125 18.84 0.89 13.74
C VAL A 125 18.71 -0.61 13.94
N ASN A 126 17.48 -1.13 14.03
CA ASN A 126 17.17 -2.55 14.18
C ASN A 126 16.68 -3.20 12.87
N LEU A 127 16.72 -2.49 11.73
CA LEU A 127 16.25 -3.00 10.45
C LEU A 127 17.17 -4.11 9.95
N GLU A 128 16.61 -5.31 9.80
CA GLU A 128 17.32 -6.51 9.35
C GLU A 128 16.97 -6.84 7.90
N VAL A 129 15.74 -6.52 7.47
CA VAL A 129 15.20 -6.84 6.15
C VAL A 129 14.57 -5.61 5.53
N LEU A 130 15.10 -5.18 4.39
CA LEU A 130 14.53 -4.13 3.54
C LEU A 130 14.23 -4.68 2.14
N SER A 131 12.95 -4.69 1.76
CA SER A 131 12.53 -5.14 0.43
C SER A 131 12.06 -3.95 -0.41
N LEU A 132 12.78 -3.67 -1.50
CA LEU A 132 12.53 -2.55 -2.42
C LEU A 132 12.27 -3.01 -3.87
N PHE A 133 11.94 -4.29 -4.08
CA PHE A 133 11.76 -4.85 -5.43
C PHE A 133 10.70 -4.09 -6.23
N ASN A 134 10.96 -3.84 -7.51
CA ASN A 134 10.01 -3.16 -8.41
C ASN A 134 9.59 -1.76 -7.91
N ASN A 135 10.60 -0.91 -7.67
CA ASN A 135 10.49 0.54 -7.47
C ASN A 135 11.14 1.28 -8.66
N LYS A 136 11.31 2.60 -8.56
CA LYS A 136 11.98 3.47 -9.54
C LYS A 136 13.41 3.85 -9.12
N ILE A 137 14.05 3.06 -8.27
CA ILE A 137 15.39 3.33 -7.75
C ILE A 137 16.42 3.06 -8.85
N GLU A 138 17.14 4.10 -9.27
CA GLU A 138 18.15 4.01 -10.34
C GLU A 138 19.57 3.70 -9.81
N ALA A 139 19.84 4.04 -8.54
CA ALA A 139 21.14 3.84 -7.91
C ALA A 139 20.99 3.38 -6.47
N ILE A 140 21.94 2.57 -6.01
CA ILE A 140 22.05 2.18 -4.60
C ILE A 140 22.97 3.19 -3.92
N GLU A 141 22.39 3.99 -3.04
CA GLU A 141 23.07 4.99 -2.21
C GLU A 141 22.48 4.96 -0.79
N ASN A 142 23.20 5.53 0.18
CA ASN A 142 22.73 5.69 1.57
C ASN A 142 22.31 4.38 2.27
N ILE A 143 23.06 3.29 2.05
CA ILE A 143 22.87 1.98 2.69
C ILE A 143 24.16 1.46 3.32
#